data_AF-A0A5A7SAJ3-F1
#
_entry.id   AF-A0A5A7SAJ3-F1
#
_cell.length_a   1.000
_cell.length_b   1.000
_cell.length_c   1.000
_cell.angle_alpha   90.00
_cell.angle_beta   90.00
_cell.angle_gamma   90.00
#
_symmetry.space_group_name_H-M   'P 1'
#
loop_
_entity.id
_entity.type
_entity.pdbx_description
1 polymer ?
#
loop_
_entity_poly.entity_id
_entity_poly.type
_entity_poly.pdbx_seq_one_letter_code
_entity_poly.pdbx_strand_id
1 'polypeptide(L)'
;MAERGRHGAGIQAVAARSGVAKSTIYRRWSSRDELIVDALAELFAVGETTLPDDPRAQLRVALRQLHEQWSDDRFRRIMRRVAADGSEAPGEYRRFRDQLVSRRRTLLLEILGRCVAAGLIRAETDLGWAADLLVAPVIVAAMTHRNDVTDEQLDFSLETVLSGLAPPRL
;
A
#
# COMPACT_ATOMS: atom_id res chain seq x y z
N MET A 1 0.50 -16.29 -6.25
CA MET A 1 -0.41 -15.19 -5.87
C MET A 1 -1.08 -14.54 -7.08
N ALA A 2 -0.35 -13.88 -7.99
CA ALA A 2 -0.97 -13.19 -9.14
C ALA A 2 -1.82 -14.09 -10.07
N GLU A 3 -1.32 -15.29 -10.40
CA GLU A 3 -1.97 -16.22 -11.33
C GLU A 3 -3.13 -17.01 -10.72
N ARG A 4 -2.94 -17.57 -9.51
CA ARG A 4 -3.85 -18.58 -8.91
C ARG A 4 -4.40 -18.22 -7.52
N GLY A 5 -4.16 -17.01 -7.04
CA GLY A 5 -4.57 -16.56 -5.70
C GLY A 5 -3.96 -17.36 -4.54
N ARG A 6 -4.49 -17.15 -3.34
CA ARG A 6 -4.03 -17.77 -2.09
C ARG A 6 -4.18 -19.29 -2.09
N HIS A 7 -5.29 -19.80 -2.62
CA HIS A 7 -5.56 -21.25 -2.68
C HIS A 7 -4.62 -22.00 -3.63
N GLY A 8 -4.28 -21.41 -4.78
CA GLY A 8 -3.39 -22.03 -5.77
C GLY A 8 -1.90 -21.70 -5.61
N ALA A 9 -1.55 -20.76 -4.72
CA ALA A 9 -0.17 -20.46 -4.36
C ALA A 9 0.19 -21.23 -3.09
N GLY A 10 1.11 -22.17 -3.18
CA GLY A 10 1.58 -22.90 -2.00
C GLY A 10 2.84 -23.68 -2.27
N ILE A 11 3.38 -24.32 -1.22
CA ILE A 11 4.70 -24.98 -1.25
C ILE A 11 4.85 -25.93 -2.44
N GLN A 12 3.82 -26.69 -2.79
CA GLN A 12 3.84 -27.57 -3.97
C GLN A 12 3.94 -26.79 -5.29
N ALA A 13 3.16 -25.72 -5.45
CA ALA A 13 3.22 -24.89 -6.64
C ALA A 13 4.55 -24.12 -6.76
N VAL A 14 5.12 -23.72 -5.62
CA VAL A 14 6.45 -23.09 -5.57
C VAL A 14 7.52 -24.10 -5.95
N ALA A 15 7.54 -25.28 -5.33
CA ALA A 15 8.51 -26.34 -5.65
C ALA A 15 8.48 -26.73 -7.13
N ALA A 16 7.28 -26.92 -7.69
CA ALA A 16 7.11 -27.28 -9.11
C ALA A 16 7.65 -26.20 -10.06
N ARG A 17 7.61 -24.92 -9.66
CA ARG A 17 8.03 -23.80 -10.51
C ARG A 17 9.47 -23.36 -10.28
N SER A 18 10.00 -23.50 -9.07
CA SER A 18 11.38 -23.13 -8.73
C SER A 18 12.37 -24.28 -8.91
N GLY A 19 11.90 -25.52 -9.04
CA GLY A 19 12.76 -26.71 -9.04
C GLY A 19 13.37 -27.05 -7.67
N VAL A 20 13.05 -26.28 -6.63
CA VAL A 20 13.56 -26.49 -5.28
C VAL A 20 12.76 -27.59 -4.58
N ALA A 21 13.46 -28.49 -3.90
CA ALA A 21 12.84 -29.55 -3.12
C ALA A 21 11.90 -29.01 -2.03
N LYS A 22 10.76 -29.67 -1.81
CA LYS A 22 9.77 -29.26 -0.79
C LYS A 22 10.39 -29.16 0.60
N SER A 23 11.28 -30.07 0.97
CA SER A 23 11.99 -30.08 2.26
C SER A 23 12.79 -28.78 2.49
N THR A 24 13.43 -28.25 1.45
CA THR A 24 14.15 -26.98 1.49
C THR A 24 13.21 -25.79 1.70
N ILE A 25 12.02 -25.81 1.10
CA ILE A 25 11.00 -24.76 1.27
C ILE A 25 10.39 -24.83 2.67
N TYR A 26 10.04 -26.03 3.15
CA TYR A 26 9.50 -26.24 4.51
C TYR A 26 10.46 -25.81 5.62
N ARG A 27 11.77 -25.86 5.38
CA ARG A 27 12.77 -25.38 6.34
C ARG A 27 12.68 -23.87 6.59
N ARG A 28 12.23 -23.08 5.60
CA ARG A 28 12.12 -21.62 5.69
C ARG A 28 10.71 -21.14 6.02
N TRP A 29 9.68 -21.88 5.58
CA TRP A 29 8.29 -21.56 5.87
C TRP A 29 7.56 -22.83 6.34
N SER A 30 7.11 -22.80 7.58
CA SER A 30 6.39 -23.90 8.24
C SER A 30 4.98 -24.11 7.67
N SER A 31 4.40 -23.06 7.06
CA SER A 31 3.07 -23.12 6.47
C SER A 31 3.00 -22.42 5.10
N ARG A 32 1.96 -22.73 4.33
CA ARG A 32 1.64 -22.00 3.09
C ARG A 32 1.40 -20.52 3.39
N ASP A 33 0.68 -20.24 4.46
CA ASP A 33 0.25 -18.88 4.77
C ASP A 33 1.47 -18.04 5.19
N GLU A 34 2.43 -18.62 5.91
CA GLU A 34 3.72 -18.01 6.22
C GLU A 34 4.53 -17.69 4.95
N LEU A 35 4.59 -18.61 3.98
CA LEU A 35 5.23 -18.36 2.68
C LEU A 35 4.57 -17.21 1.92
N ILE A 36 3.23 -17.18 1.92
CA ILE A 36 2.48 -16.12 1.23
C ILE A 36 2.72 -14.77 1.92
N VAL A 37 2.71 -14.77 3.25
CA VAL A 37 3.01 -13.60 4.09
C VAL A 37 4.40 -13.05 3.77
N ASP A 38 5.44 -13.88 3.79
CA ASP A 38 6.82 -13.44 3.49
C ASP A 38 6.94 -12.90 2.06
N ALA A 39 6.34 -13.58 1.08
CA ALA A 39 6.34 -13.11 -0.31
C ALA A 39 5.58 -11.79 -0.52
N LEU A 40 4.51 -11.56 0.24
CA LEU A 40 3.82 -10.28 0.24
C LEU A 40 4.64 -9.22 1.00
N ALA A 41 5.35 -9.56 2.06
CA ALA A 41 6.19 -8.59 2.78
C ALA A 41 7.28 -8.01 1.85
N GLU A 42 7.89 -8.87 1.03
CA GLU A 42 8.87 -8.47 0.02
C GLU A 42 8.26 -7.57 -1.05
N LEU A 43 7.08 -7.93 -1.57
CA LEU A 43 6.38 -7.15 -2.61
C LEU A 43 5.97 -5.74 -2.16
N PHE A 44 5.77 -5.56 -0.85
CA PHE A 44 5.34 -4.30 -0.25
C PHE A 44 6.44 -3.58 0.51
N ALA A 45 7.67 -4.09 0.48
CA ALA A 45 8.81 -3.40 1.04
C ALA A 45 8.83 -1.97 0.50
N VAL A 46 8.69 -1.01 1.42
CA VAL A 46 8.87 0.40 1.09
C VAL A 46 10.38 0.59 0.95
N GLY A 47 10.85 0.93 -0.25
CA GLY A 47 12.26 1.24 -0.45
C GLY A 47 12.70 2.38 0.46
N GLU A 48 13.95 2.35 0.91
CA GLU A 48 14.57 3.46 1.62
C GLU A 48 14.63 4.65 0.68
N THR A 49 13.64 5.54 0.77
CA THR A 49 13.61 6.77 0.00
C THR A 49 13.89 7.92 0.94
N THR A 50 14.90 8.70 0.60
CA THR A 50 15.18 9.97 1.28
C THR A 50 13.97 10.88 1.10
N LEU A 51 13.29 11.15 2.20
CA LEU A 51 12.17 12.07 2.22
C LEU A 51 12.69 13.51 2.29
N PRO A 52 12.12 14.46 1.51
CA PRO A 52 12.44 15.88 1.64
C PRO A 52 12.12 16.42 3.03
N ASP A 53 12.67 17.56 3.44
CA ASP A 53 12.33 18.17 4.74
C ASP A 53 10.91 18.77 4.75
N ASP A 54 10.45 19.32 3.63
CA ASP A 54 9.10 19.90 3.49
C ASP A 54 8.02 18.81 3.53
N PRO A 55 7.10 18.82 4.52
CA PRO A 55 6.08 17.78 4.65
C PRO A 55 5.09 17.76 3.47
N ARG A 56 4.88 18.88 2.77
CA ARG A 56 4.07 18.88 1.54
C ARG A 56 4.77 18.12 0.41
N ALA A 57 6.08 18.33 0.23
CA ALA A 57 6.88 17.54 -0.69
C ALA A 57 6.95 16.06 -0.28
N GLN A 58 6.99 15.74 1.02
CA GLN A 58 6.91 14.35 1.51
C GLN A 58 5.59 13.68 1.08
N LEU A 59 4.44 14.35 1.21
CA LEU A 59 3.14 13.82 0.75
C LEU A 59 3.15 13.54 -0.75
N ARG A 60 3.71 14.44 -1.55
CA ARG A 60 3.84 14.25 -3.01
C ARG A 60 4.67 13.01 -3.35
N VAL A 61 5.83 12.84 -2.70
CA VAL A 61 6.68 11.65 -2.90
C VAL A 61 5.92 10.39 -2.51
N ALA A 62 5.24 10.37 -1.35
CA ALA A 62 4.47 9.22 -0.90
C ALA A 62 3.34 8.84 -1.88
N LEU A 63 2.63 9.83 -2.44
CA LEU A 63 1.59 9.59 -3.45
C LEU A 63 2.14 9.05 -4.77
N ARG A 64 3.28 9.56 -5.24
CA ARG A 64 3.93 9.07 -6.46
C ARG A 64 4.44 7.64 -6.29
N GLN A 65 5.06 7.32 -5.15
CA GLN A 65 5.48 5.95 -4.83
C GLN A 65 4.30 4.99 -4.75
N LEU A 66 3.19 5.44 -4.17
CA LEU A 66 1.96 4.66 -4.17
C LEU A 66 1.50 4.43 -5.62
N HIS A 67 1.40 5.48 -6.42
CA HIS A 67 0.99 5.36 -7.82
C HIS A 67 1.90 4.41 -8.62
N GLU A 68 3.23 4.55 -8.52
CA GLU A 68 4.20 3.69 -9.18
C GLU A 68 4.01 2.21 -8.80
N GLN A 69 3.84 1.93 -7.51
CA GLN A 69 3.59 0.56 -7.07
C GLN A 69 2.26 0.01 -7.62
N TRP A 70 1.22 0.83 -7.65
CA TRP A 70 -0.09 0.46 -8.20
C TRP A 70 -0.14 0.47 -9.73
N SER A 71 0.91 0.97 -10.39
CA SER A 71 1.10 0.88 -11.84
C SER A 71 1.64 -0.49 -12.29
N ASP A 72 2.24 -1.27 -11.38
CA ASP A 72 2.64 -2.66 -11.65
C ASP A 72 1.41 -3.61 -11.74
N ASP A 73 1.22 -4.20 -12.93
CA ASP A 73 0.17 -5.19 -13.20
C ASP A 73 0.20 -6.43 -12.30
N ARG A 74 1.40 -6.88 -11.92
CA ARG A 74 1.56 -8.00 -10.99
C ARG A 74 1.09 -7.57 -9.60
N PHE A 75 1.47 -6.38 -9.14
CA PHE A 75 1.04 -5.83 -7.86
C PHE A 75 -0.49 -5.69 -7.81
N ARG A 76 -1.10 -5.03 -8.81
CA ARG A 76 -2.56 -4.87 -8.91
C ARG A 76 -3.32 -6.19 -8.85
N ARG A 77 -2.86 -7.20 -9.61
CA ARG A 77 -3.49 -8.54 -9.62
C ARG A 77 -3.41 -9.21 -8.26
N ILE A 78 -2.30 -9.05 -7.54
CA ILE A 78 -2.14 -9.57 -6.19
C ILE A 78 -3.08 -8.83 -5.23
N MET A 79 -3.10 -7.50 -5.27
CA MET A 79 -3.97 -6.67 -4.42
C MET A 79 -5.45 -6.97 -4.61
N ARG A 80 -5.93 -7.17 -5.85
CA ARG A 80 -7.33 -7.56 -6.11
C ARG A 80 -7.68 -8.87 -5.43
N ARG A 81 -6.75 -9.84 -5.42
CA ARG A 81 -6.97 -11.14 -4.77
C ARG A 81 -6.88 -11.04 -3.25
N VAL A 82 -5.95 -10.26 -2.72
CA VAL A 82 -5.84 -9.97 -1.28
C VAL A 82 -7.11 -9.27 -0.77
N ALA A 83 -7.67 -8.34 -1.54
CA ALA A 83 -8.94 -7.70 -1.23
C ALA A 83 -10.11 -8.69 -1.29
N ALA A 84 -10.15 -9.56 -2.30
CA ALA A 84 -11.18 -10.59 -2.46
C ALA A 84 -11.15 -11.70 -1.40
N ASP A 85 -9.99 -12.00 -0.80
CA ASP A 85 -9.89 -12.97 0.32
C ASP A 85 -10.70 -12.51 1.55
N GLY A 86 -11.05 -11.21 1.65
CA GLY A 86 -12.02 -10.68 2.59
C GLY A 86 -11.76 -11.01 4.07
N SER A 87 -12.85 -11.09 4.84
CA SER A 87 -12.86 -11.52 6.24
C SER A 87 -12.92 -13.05 6.40
N GLU A 88 -12.75 -13.81 5.33
CA GLU A 88 -12.72 -15.28 5.36
C GLU A 88 -11.28 -15.82 5.43
N ALA A 89 -10.29 -14.92 5.35
CA ALA A 89 -8.91 -15.32 5.47
C ALA A 89 -8.55 -15.82 6.89
N PRO A 90 -7.68 -16.85 6.99
CA PRO A 90 -7.09 -17.32 8.24
C PRO A 90 -6.44 -16.19 9.04
N GLY A 91 -6.39 -16.34 10.36
CA GLY A 91 -5.94 -15.29 11.29
C GLY A 91 -4.56 -14.73 10.99
N GLU A 92 -3.59 -15.58 10.61
CA GLU A 92 -2.22 -15.17 10.29
C GLU A 92 -2.16 -14.28 9.05
N TYR A 93 -2.81 -14.70 7.96
CA TYR A 93 -2.87 -13.93 6.71
C TYR A 93 -3.61 -12.60 6.90
N ARG A 94 -4.74 -12.62 7.63
CA ARG A 94 -5.50 -11.40 7.93
C ARG A 94 -4.66 -10.42 8.74
N ARG A 95 -4.06 -10.89 9.82
CA ARG A 95 -3.20 -10.06 10.70
C ARG A 95 -2.05 -9.44 9.91
N PHE A 96 -1.43 -10.23 9.05
CA PHE A 96 -0.34 -9.73 8.21
C PHE A 96 -0.81 -8.72 7.16
N ARG A 97 -1.94 -8.97 6.48
CA ARG A 97 -2.55 -8.02 5.56
C ARG A 97 -2.86 -6.69 6.26
N ASP A 98 -3.41 -6.76 7.46
CA ASP A 98 -3.74 -5.57 8.24
C ASP A 98 -2.45 -4.82 8.63
N GLN A 99 -1.40 -5.52 9.07
CA GLN A 99 -0.08 -4.93 9.36
C GLN A 99 0.56 -4.24 8.14
N LEU A 100 0.44 -4.84 6.96
CA LEU A 100 0.95 -4.28 5.70
C LEU A 100 0.31 -2.92 5.39
N VAL A 101 -1.02 -2.85 5.49
CA VAL A 101 -1.76 -1.60 5.29
C VAL A 101 -1.41 -0.61 6.39
N SER A 102 -1.30 -1.05 7.64
CA SER A 102 -0.95 -0.19 8.77
C SER A 102 0.41 0.48 8.59
N ARG A 103 1.46 -0.20 8.11
CA ARG A 103 2.81 0.40 8.00
C ARG A 103 2.82 1.62 7.07
N ARG A 104 2.20 1.52 5.89
CA ARG A 104 2.08 2.65 4.95
C ARG A 104 1.20 3.75 5.49
N ARG A 105 0.10 3.36 6.15
CA ARG A 105 -0.81 4.30 6.79
C ARG A 105 -0.11 5.09 7.90
N THR A 106 0.72 4.45 8.72
CA THR A 106 1.52 5.10 9.76
C THR A 106 2.44 6.16 9.17
N LEU A 107 3.20 5.83 8.12
CA LEU A 107 4.08 6.81 7.46
C LEU A 107 3.29 8.02 6.95
N LEU A 108 2.15 7.78 6.28
CA LEU A 108 1.31 8.87 5.77
C LEU A 108 0.74 9.75 6.89
N LEU A 109 0.32 9.14 8.00
CA LEU A 109 -0.16 9.85 9.19
C LEU A 109 0.94 10.68 9.85
N GLU A 110 2.17 10.17 9.91
CA GLU A 110 3.33 10.93 10.42
C GLU A 110 3.60 12.18 9.58
N ILE A 111 3.57 12.04 8.25
CA ILE A 111 3.74 13.17 7.34
C ILE A 111 2.59 14.19 7.51
N LEU A 112 1.34 13.72 7.60
CA LEU A 112 0.19 14.58 7.86
C LEU A 112 0.28 15.31 9.20
N GLY A 113 0.78 14.65 10.24
CA GLY A 113 1.07 15.30 11.53
C GLY A 113 2.11 16.40 11.41
N ARG A 114 3.13 16.23 10.56
CA ARG A 114 4.10 17.29 10.24
C ARG A 114 3.45 18.43 9.45
N CYS A 115 2.51 18.15 8.54
CA CYS A 115 1.73 19.19 7.87
C CYS A 115 0.90 20.02 8.85
N VAL A 116 0.32 19.41 9.88
CA VAL A 116 -0.36 20.15 10.97
C VAL A 116 0.63 21.03 11.71
N ALA A 117 1.78 20.49 12.12
CA ALA A 117 2.81 21.24 12.83
C ALA A 117 3.35 22.43 12.01
N ALA A 118 3.39 22.30 10.68
CA ALA A 118 3.78 23.35 9.75
C ALA A 118 2.66 24.35 9.41
N GLY A 119 1.46 24.21 9.99
CA GLY A 119 0.31 25.09 9.72
C GLY A 119 -0.33 24.89 8.33
N LEU A 120 0.01 23.81 7.62
CA LEU A 120 -0.55 23.49 6.31
C LEU A 120 -1.93 22.86 6.40
N ILE A 121 -2.25 22.22 7.53
CA ILE A 121 -3.50 21.51 7.79
C ILE A 121 -4.04 21.99 9.15
N ARG A 122 -5.37 22.14 9.25
CA ARG A 122 -6.07 22.46 10.50
C ARG A 122 -5.83 21.41 11.58
N ALA A 123 -5.59 21.85 12.82
CA ALA A 123 -5.21 20.96 13.92
C ALA A 123 -6.29 19.95 14.32
N GLU A 124 -7.56 20.29 14.09
CA GLU A 124 -8.73 19.47 14.37
C GLU A 124 -9.07 18.45 13.25
N THR A 125 -8.25 18.40 12.20
CA THR A 125 -8.47 17.49 11.07
C THR A 125 -8.36 16.03 11.50
N ASP A 126 -9.34 15.20 11.10
CA ASP A 126 -9.19 13.74 11.17
C ASP A 126 -8.12 13.29 10.16
N LEU A 127 -6.90 13.07 10.65
CA LEU A 127 -5.77 12.66 9.81
C LEU A 127 -5.98 11.28 9.18
N GLY A 128 -6.78 10.42 9.82
CA GLY A 128 -7.13 9.12 9.28
C GLY A 128 -7.96 9.25 8.01
N TRP A 129 -8.99 10.10 8.06
CA TRP A 129 -9.81 10.39 6.89
C TRP A 129 -9.04 11.19 5.83
N ALA A 130 -8.20 12.13 6.23
CA ALA A 130 -7.34 12.87 5.30
C ALA A 130 -6.38 11.93 4.53
N ALA A 131 -5.81 10.94 5.21
CA ALA A 131 -4.99 9.92 4.57
C ALA A 131 -5.78 9.12 3.53
N ASP A 132 -7.01 8.70 3.87
CA ASP A 132 -7.87 7.94 2.97
C ASP A 132 -8.26 8.77 1.72
N LEU A 133 -8.57 10.07 1.90
CA LEU A 133 -8.87 10.99 0.79
C LEU A 133 -7.69 11.16 -0.18
N LEU A 134 -6.45 11.19 0.33
CA LEU A 134 -5.25 11.32 -0.51
C LEU A 134 -4.97 10.04 -1.32
N VAL A 135 -5.20 8.88 -0.71
CA VAL A 135 -4.85 7.58 -1.28
C VAL A 135 -5.94 7.03 -2.20
N ALA A 136 -7.21 7.36 -1.95
CA ALA A 136 -8.35 6.80 -2.66
C ALA A 136 -8.30 6.99 -4.19
N PRO A 137 -7.94 8.15 -4.76
CA PRO A 137 -7.88 8.32 -6.22
C PRO A 137 -6.96 7.30 -6.89
N VAL A 138 -5.78 7.03 -6.29
CA VAL A 138 -4.80 6.07 -6.80
C VAL A 138 -5.35 4.64 -6.74
N ILE A 139 -5.89 4.24 -5.58
CA ILE A 139 -6.41 2.89 -5.38
C ILE A 139 -7.63 2.63 -6.27
N VAL A 140 -8.58 3.56 -6.32
CA VAL A 140 -9.81 3.44 -7.11
C VAL A 140 -9.46 3.33 -8.59
N ALA A 141 -8.57 4.16 -9.10
CA ALA A 141 -8.17 4.12 -10.50
C ALA A 141 -7.52 2.78 -10.86
N ALA A 142 -6.58 2.30 -10.05
CA ALA A 142 -5.89 1.03 -10.27
C ALA A 142 -6.82 -0.20 -10.10
N MET A 143 -7.85 -0.11 -9.27
CA MET A 143 -8.86 -1.17 -9.08
C MET A 143 -9.91 -1.22 -10.20
N THR A 144 -10.23 -0.07 -10.79
CA THR A 144 -11.26 0.06 -11.84
C THR A 144 -10.69 0.02 -13.27
N HIS A 145 -9.42 -0.37 -13.44
CA HIS A 145 -8.69 -0.40 -14.71
C HIS A 145 -8.52 0.96 -15.40
N ARG A 146 -8.63 2.06 -14.65
CA ARG A 146 -8.23 3.41 -15.06
C ARG A 146 -6.75 3.59 -14.73
N ASN A 147 -5.86 2.98 -15.50
CA ASN A 147 -4.42 3.01 -15.25
C ASN A 147 -3.70 4.24 -15.85
N ASP A 148 -4.45 5.31 -16.09
CA ASP A 148 -4.03 6.54 -16.73
C ASP A 148 -3.91 7.71 -15.73
N VAL A 149 -3.76 7.43 -14.43
CA VAL A 149 -3.53 8.50 -13.44
C VAL A 149 -2.18 9.15 -13.74
N THR A 150 -2.20 10.42 -14.14
CA THR A 150 -0.99 11.17 -14.44
C THR A 150 -0.43 11.86 -13.19
N ASP A 151 0.84 12.24 -13.21
CA ASP A 151 1.45 13.01 -12.13
C ASP A 151 0.70 14.33 -11.87
N GLU A 152 0.18 14.98 -12.93
CA GLU A 152 -0.64 16.19 -12.79
C GLU A 152 -1.95 15.91 -12.04
N GLN A 153 -2.57 14.75 -12.24
CA GLN A 153 -3.79 14.36 -11.53
C GLN A 153 -3.50 14.02 -10.06
N LEU A 154 -2.33 13.43 -9.77
CA LEU A 154 -1.88 13.22 -8.39
C LEU A 154 -1.62 14.55 -7.68
N ASP A 155 -0.91 15.46 -8.34
CA ASP A 155 -0.63 16.79 -7.81
C ASP A 155 -1.94 17.57 -7.62
N PHE A 156 -2.85 17.54 -8.59
CA PHE A 156 -4.19 18.12 -8.44
C PHE A 156 -4.95 17.55 -7.22
N SER A 157 -4.91 16.24 -7.02
CA SER A 157 -5.58 15.60 -5.88
C SER A 157 -4.97 16.04 -4.55
N LEU A 158 -3.64 16.06 -4.46
CA LEU A 158 -2.91 16.53 -3.28
C LEU A 158 -3.27 17.99 -2.96
N GLU A 159 -3.21 18.85 -3.96
CA GLU A 159 -3.47 20.28 -3.80
C GLU A 159 -4.92 20.57 -3.42
N THR A 160 -5.86 19.84 -4.00
CA THR A 160 -7.28 19.95 -3.66
C THR A 160 -7.52 19.58 -2.20
N VAL A 161 -6.95 18.45 -1.74
CA VAL A 161 -7.10 18.01 -0.35
C VAL A 161 -6.41 19.00 0.60
N LEU A 162 -5.15 19.38 0.35
CA LEU A 162 -4.44 20.32 1.21
C LEU A 162 -5.13 21.68 1.28
N SER A 163 -5.62 22.20 0.16
CA SER A 163 -6.35 23.48 0.14
C SER A 163 -7.67 23.39 0.93
N GLY A 164 -8.40 22.28 0.82
CA GLY A 164 -9.62 22.05 1.59
C GLY A 164 -9.38 21.87 3.09
N LEU A 165 -8.20 21.37 3.46
CA LEU A 165 -7.77 21.14 4.85
C LEU A 165 -6.99 22.31 5.47
N ALA A 166 -6.65 23.33 4.67
CA ALA A 166 -5.88 24.47 5.14
C ALA A 166 -6.65 25.28 6.20
N PRO A 167 -5.94 25.92 7.15
CA PRO A 167 -6.54 26.89 8.05
C PRO A 167 -7.23 28.03 7.27
N PRO A 168 -8.32 28.62 7.82
CA PRO A 168 -8.96 29.77 7.20
C PRO A 168 -7.95 30.90 7.01
N ARG A 169 -7.99 31.55 5.84
CA ARG A 169 -7.21 32.78 5.61
C ARG A 169 -7.87 33.89 6.43
N LEU A 170 -7.14 34.42 7.41
CA LEU A 170 -7.52 35.62 8.16
C LEU A 170 -7.50 36.85 7.24
#